data_AF-A0AAW0SSH9-F1
#
_entry.id   AF-A0AAW0SSH9-F1
#
_cell.length_a   1.000
_cell.length_b   1.000
_cell.length_c   1.000
_cell.angle_alpha   90.00
_cell.angle_beta   90.00
_cell.angle_gamma   90.00
#
_symmetry.space_group_name_H-M   'P 1'
#
loop_
_entity.id
_entity.type
_entity.pdbx_description
1 polymer ?
#
loop_
_entity_poly.entity_id
_entity_poly.type
_entity_poly.pdbx_seq_one_letter_code
_entity_poly.pdbx_strand_id
1 'polypeptide(L)'
;MSVKVLRSSLKKFYVKDISTPRNSPYTFHEDGFYKTFKRKVQPILKEIGTGPSWKTLVIQDGLALAFVVLTVACSVLSSYTLAAFAGVFLSMVITCAHNFFHQKDNWRMHYFDLSFSTAHEWRVSHALSHHLYTNTANDIEISTLEPLWEFLPKPDKNLLQRYGSIVYDLVLVPLVPLCQHVLNIFAACVKGKALPPGEFAQYSVLIMISIFSQSFWLALRLFMALHLTAYFVFLFIGLTAAHHHPDIFHDGDKMRDNPDWGLCQLDAVRDRMEVTGNLLMVLTTFGEHTLHHLLPTVDHSKLNSLYPVFLETCKEFNIPFSFMNWPTLFAGKYLQMANITPNSNYPGYKVKVS
;
A
#
# COMPACT_ATOMS: atom_id res chain seq x y z
N MET A 1 -21.70 -1.40 9.06
CA MET A 1 -22.15 -2.49 9.96
C MET A 1 -21.49 -2.30 11.32
N SER A 2 -22.23 -2.29 12.43
CA SER A 2 -21.60 -2.04 13.74
C SER A 2 -20.84 -3.28 14.22
N VAL A 3 -19.73 -3.09 14.95
CA VAL A 3 -18.93 -4.20 15.53
C VAL A 3 -19.79 -5.13 16.40
N LYS A 4 -20.84 -4.61 17.04
CA LYS A 4 -21.82 -5.42 17.80
C LYS A 4 -22.57 -6.40 16.90
N VAL A 5 -23.05 -5.94 15.74
CA VAL A 5 -23.75 -6.79 14.77
C VAL A 5 -22.82 -7.88 14.24
N LEU A 6 -21.57 -7.54 13.95
CA LEU A 6 -20.59 -8.50 13.47
C LEU A 6 -20.27 -9.58 14.53
N ARG A 7 -20.03 -9.17 15.78
CA ARG A 7 -19.85 -10.09 16.90
C ARG A 7 -21.08 -10.97 17.13
N SER A 8 -22.29 -10.44 17.02
CA SER A 8 -23.51 -11.25 17.14
C SER A 8 -23.66 -12.24 15.98
N SER A 9 -23.26 -11.87 14.77
CA SER A 9 -23.27 -12.78 13.62
C SER A 9 -22.23 -13.89 13.79
N LEU A 10 -21.04 -13.58 14.33
CA LEU A 10 -20.00 -14.58 14.60
C LEU A 10 -20.44 -15.65 15.61
N LYS A 11 -21.33 -15.32 16.56
CA LYS A 11 -21.88 -16.32 17.50
C LYS A 11 -22.60 -17.48 16.79
N LYS A 12 -23.17 -17.23 15.60
CA LYS A 12 -23.83 -18.29 14.80
C LYS A 12 -22.84 -19.30 14.22
N PHE A 13 -21.57 -18.94 14.12
CA PHE A 13 -20.48 -19.77 13.60
C PHE A 13 -19.60 -20.32 14.72
N TYR A 14 -19.96 -20.09 15.99
CA TYR A 14 -19.24 -20.68 17.12
C TYR A 14 -19.49 -22.19 17.16
N VAL A 15 -18.42 -22.97 17.08
CA VAL A 15 -18.48 -24.43 17.17
C VAL A 15 -18.06 -24.89 18.57
N LYS A 16 -16.86 -24.48 19.00
CA LYS A 16 -16.29 -24.75 20.33
C LYS A 16 -15.08 -23.84 20.57
N ASP A 17 -14.61 -23.80 21.81
CA ASP A 17 -13.31 -23.22 22.12
C ASP A 17 -12.18 -24.08 21.54
N ILE A 18 -11.14 -23.41 21.03
CA ILE A 18 -9.96 -24.09 20.48
C ILE A 18 -9.10 -24.63 21.63
N SER A 19 -8.64 -25.87 21.49
CA SER A 19 -7.66 -26.49 22.41
C SER A 19 -6.21 -26.29 21.95
N THR A 20 -6.02 -25.79 20.74
CA THR A 20 -4.72 -25.49 20.15
C THR A 20 -4.54 -23.98 20.03
N PRO A 21 -3.30 -23.48 20.06
CA PRO A 21 -3.02 -22.07 19.81
C PRO A 21 -3.61 -21.60 18.47
N ARG A 22 -4.01 -20.34 18.42
CA ARG A 22 -4.51 -19.72 17.19
C ARG A 22 -3.40 -19.65 16.15
N ASN A 23 -3.73 -19.88 14.88
CA ASN A 23 -2.81 -19.70 13.75
C ASN A 23 -2.57 -18.22 13.37
N SER A 24 -2.56 -17.32 14.36
CA SER A 24 -2.21 -15.91 14.15
C SER A 24 -1.45 -15.47 15.38
N PRO A 25 -0.24 -14.90 15.22
CA PRO A 25 0.66 -14.64 16.33
C PRO A 25 0.17 -13.49 17.21
N TYR A 26 -0.72 -12.63 16.72
CA TYR A 26 -1.04 -11.37 17.38
C TYR A 26 -1.97 -11.49 18.59
N THR A 27 -1.87 -10.57 19.53
CA THR A 27 -2.82 -10.45 20.63
C THR A 27 -3.69 -9.21 20.47
N PHE A 28 -4.87 -9.24 21.08
CA PHE A 28 -5.85 -8.15 21.07
C PHE A 28 -6.44 -7.96 22.48
N HIS A 29 -5.56 -7.98 23.49
CA HIS A 29 -5.94 -7.81 24.88
C HIS A 29 -6.72 -6.51 25.07
N GLU A 30 -7.75 -6.52 25.91
CA GLU A 30 -8.60 -5.34 26.07
C GLU A 30 -7.83 -4.17 26.72
N ASP A 31 -6.82 -4.42 27.54
CA ASP A 31 -5.87 -3.45 28.07
C ASP A 31 -4.61 -3.26 27.18
N GLY A 32 -4.53 -3.95 26.05
CA GLY A 32 -3.44 -3.82 25.07
C GLY A 32 -3.45 -2.49 24.30
N PHE A 33 -2.34 -2.19 23.63
CA PHE A 33 -2.11 -0.92 22.92
C PHE A 33 -3.21 -0.66 21.88
N TYR A 34 -3.45 -1.60 20.96
CA TYR A 34 -4.40 -1.37 19.88
C TYR A 34 -5.82 -1.12 20.40
N LYS A 35 -6.26 -1.88 21.41
CA LYS A 35 -7.60 -1.73 22.00
C LYS A 35 -7.74 -0.43 22.76
N THR A 36 -6.70 -0.01 23.48
CA THR A 36 -6.65 1.29 24.16
C THR A 36 -6.72 2.44 23.17
N PHE A 37 -5.85 2.44 22.15
CA PHE A 37 -5.87 3.43 21.07
C PHE A 37 -7.25 3.49 20.41
N LYS A 38 -7.80 2.34 20.02
CA LYS A 38 -9.11 2.22 19.37
C LYS A 38 -10.25 2.80 20.21
N ARG A 39 -10.25 2.60 21.53
CA ARG A 39 -11.24 3.21 22.43
C ARG A 39 -11.12 4.73 22.47
N LYS A 40 -9.91 5.26 22.53
CA LYS A 40 -9.66 6.70 22.60
C LYS A 40 -10.03 7.43 21.29
N VAL A 41 -9.78 6.82 20.13
CA VAL A 41 -10.16 7.43 18.84
C VAL A 41 -11.65 7.35 18.53
N GLN A 42 -12.37 6.37 19.10
CA GLN A 42 -13.79 6.17 18.82
C GLN A 42 -14.67 7.42 19.05
N PRO A 43 -14.61 8.14 20.18
CA PRO A 43 -15.40 9.36 20.37
C PRO A 43 -15.05 10.44 19.34
N ILE A 44 -13.77 10.61 18.99
CA ILE A 44 -13.33 11.59 17.98
C ILE A 44 -13.92 11.24 16.61
N LEU A 45 -13.81 9.99 16.19
CA LEU A 45 -14.35 9.53 14.90
C LEU A 45 -15.87 9.58 14.81
N LYS A 46 -16.59 9.54 15.95
CA LYS A 46 -18.04 9.78 15.96
C LYS A 46 -18.38 11.24 15.65
N GLU A 47 -17.53 12.17 16.04
CA GLU A 47 -17.71 13.60 15.79
C GLU A 47 -17.28 13.99 14.36
N ILE A 48 -16.09 13.57 13.94
CA ILE A 48 -15.50 14.02 12.65
C ILE A 48 -15.82 13.10 11.46
N GLY A 49 -16.41 11.92 11.73
CA GLY A 49 -16.68 10.87 10.76
C GLY A 49 -15.44 10.08 10.32
N THR A 50 -15.66 9.00 9.57
CA THR A 50 -14.58 8.13 9.04
C THR A 50 -14.41 8.20 7.53
N GLY A 51 -15.39 8.79 6.82
CA GLY A 51 -15.42 8.84 5.35
C GLY A 51 -14.64 10.02 4.76
N PRO A 52 -14.60 10.09 3.41
CA PRO A 52 -13.83 11.08 2.69
C PRO A 52 -14.38 12.48 2.92
N SER A 53 -13.47 13.42 3.19
CA SER A 53 -13.82 14.84 3.14
C SER A 53 -14.06 15.28 1.69
N TRP A 54 -14.74 16.41 1.51
CA TRP A 54 -14.89 17.01 0.18
C TRP A 54 -13.51 17.31 -0.48
N LYS A 55 -12.49 17.63 0.33
CA LYS A 55 -11.11 17.86 -0.17
C LYS A 55 -10.52 16.59 -0.77
N THR A 56 -10.72 15.44 -0.13
CA THR A 56 -10.30 14.13 -0.67
C THR A 56 -10.94 13.88 -2.04
N LEU A 57 -12.25 14.16 -2.16
CA LEU A 57 -12.97 13.96 -3.43
C LEU A 57 -12.44 14.89 -4.52
N VAL A 58 -12.24 16.18 -4.22
CA VAL A 58 -11.69 17.16 -5.17
C VAL A 58 -10.27 16.79 -5.60
N ILE A 59 -9.44 16.28 -4.70
CA ILE A 59 -8.08 15.82 -5.04
C ILE A 59 -8.15 14.62 -5.99
N GLN A 60 -8.89 13.56 -5.64
CA GLN A 60 -8.99 12.37 -6.47
C GLN A 60 -9.54 12.69 -7.88
N ASP A 61 -10.66 13.41 -7.94
CA ASP A 61 -11.34 13.71 -9.20
C ASP A 61 -10.55 14.73 -10.02
N GLY A 62 -9.87 15.68 -9.36
CA GLY A 62 -8.97 16.63 -10.01
C GLY A 62 -7.75 15.96 -10.63
N LEU A 63 -7.13 15.00 -9.92
CA LEU A 63 -6.04 14.18 -10.46
C LEU A 63 -6.51 13.36 -11.66
N ALA A 64 -7.69 12.75 -11.57
CA ALA A 64 -8.28 11.98 -12.67
C ALA A 64 -8.59 12.86 -13.90
N LEU A 65 -9.12 14.07 -13.68
CA LEU A 65 -9.37 15.03 -14.75
C LEU A 65 -8.06 15.47 -15.43
N ALA A 66 -7.04 15.80 -14.64
CA ALA A 66 -5.72 16.18 -15.16
C ALA A 66 -5.09 15.03 -15.97
N PHE A 67 -5.21 13.79 -15.47
CA PHE A 67 -4.81 12.59 -16.21
C PHE A 67 -5.52 12.49 -17.57
N VAL A 68 -6.84 12.64 -17.61
CA VAL A 68 -7.62 12.59 -18.86
C VAL A 68 -7.19 13.70 -19.83
N VAL A 69 -7.07 14.93 -19.36
CA VAL A 69 -6.65 16.08 -20.17
C VAL A 69 -5.25 15.85 -20.77
N LEU A 70 -4.29 15.40 -19.96
CA LEU A 70 -2.93 15.11 -20.43
C LEU A 70 -2.91 13.94 -21.42
N THR A 71 -3.75 12.93 -21.22
CA THR A 71 -3.84 11.79 -22.14
C THR A 71 -4.43 12.20 -23.49
N VAL A 72 -5.47 13.04 -23.50
CA VAL A 72 -6.00 13.60 -24.76
C VAL A 72 -4.94 14.48 -25.43
N ALA A 73 -4.28 15.36 -24.67
CA ALA A 73 -3.26 16.25 -25.20
C ALA A 73 -2.06 15.49 -25.79
N CYS A 74 -1.58 14.43 -25.13
CA CYS A 74 -0.48 13.61 -25.64
C CYS A 74 -0.85 12.91 -26.95
N SER A 75 -2.12 12.52 -27.10
CA SER A 75 -2.65 11.85 -28.28
C SER A 75 -2.77 12.81 -29.47
N VAL A 76 -3.45 13.94 -29.28
CA VAL A 76 -3.64 14.99 -30.31
C VAL A 76 -2.30 15.54 -30.80
N LEU A 77 -1.37 15.78 -29.86
CA LEU A 77 -0.05 16.36 -30.16
C LEU A 77 1.03 15.31 -30.45
N SER A 78 0.69 14.02 -30.39
CA SER A 78 1.65 12.92 -30.59
C SER A 78 2.91 13.04 -29.70
N SER A 79 2.75 13.51 -28.46
CA SER A 79 3.84 13.93 -27.58
C SER A 79 4.13 12.92 -26.48
N TYR A 80 5.32 12.30 -26.53
CA TYR A 80 5.80 11.40 -25.48
C TYR A 80 6.05 12.12 -24.16
N THR A 81 6.42 13.40 -24.18
CA THR A 81 6.58 14.21 -22.96
C THR A 81 5.24 14.37 -22.25
N LEU A 82 4.17 14.66 -22.98
CA LEU A 82 2.83 14.73 -22.39
C LEU A 82 2.33 13.36 -21.94
N ALA A 83 2.69 12.28 -22.65
CA ALA A 83 2.39 10.91 -22.21
C ALA A 83 3.10 10.57 -20.89
N ALA A 84 4.35 11.01 -20.72
CA ALA A 84 5.08 10.85 -19.46
C ALA A 84 4.40 11.62 -18.31
N PHE A 85 4.00 12.88 -18.54
CA PHE A 85 3.22 13.62 -17.53
C PHE A 85 1.87 12.97 -17.22
N ALA A 86 1.16 12.47 -18.24
CA ALA A 86 -0.05 11.68 -18.01
C ALA A 86 0.24 10.45 -17.15
N GLY A 87 1.39 9.79 -17.35
CA GLY A 87 1.84 8.67 -16.53
C GLY A 87 2.08 9.05 -15.07
N VAL A 88 2.73 10.19 -14.81
CA VAL A 88 2.89 10.74 -13.44
C VAL A 88 1.53 10.93 -12.77
N PHE A 89 0.57 11.54 -13.48
CA PHE A 89 -0.78 11.74 -12.95
C PHE A 89 -1.53 10.42 -12.77
N LEU A 90 -1.38 9.44 -13.66
CA LEU A 90 -1.95 8.11 -13.46
C LEU A 90 -1.40 7.46 -12.18
N SER A 91 -0.10 7.56 -11.94
CA SER A 91 0.53 7.07 -10.69
C SER A 91 -0.08 7.70 -9.44
N MET A 92 -0.33 9.02 -9.48
CA MET A 92 -1.00 9.74 -8.39
C MET A 92 -2.48 9.34 -8.26
N VAL A 93 -3.19 9.15 -9.36
CA VAL A 93 -4.59 8.70 -9.41
C VAL A 93 -4.74 7.33 -8.76
N ILE A 94 -3.89 6.37 -9.10
CA ILE A 94 -3.97 5.02 -8.54
C ILE A 94 -3.52 4.99 -7.08
N THR A 95 -2.50 5.77 -6.71
CA THR A 95 -2.08 5.89 -5.30
C THR A 95 -3.17 6.54 -4.45
N CYS A 96 -3.87 7.55 -4.97
CA CYS A 96 -5.00 8.15 -4.27
C CYS A 96 -6.21 7.18 -4.21
N ALA A 97 -6.44 6.37 -5.25
CA ALA A 97 -7.50 5.37 -5.28
C ALA A 97 -7.35 4.30 -4.18
N HIS A 98 -6.13 4.04 -3.71
CA HIS A 98 -5.88 3.14 -2.58
C HIS A 98 -6.69 3.48 -1.32
N ASN A 99 -6.83 4.77 -1.01
CA ASN A 99 -7.65 5.23 0.10
C ASN A 99 -9.11 4.76 -0.01
N PHE A 100 -9.61 4.62 -1.23
CA PHE A 100 -10.99 4.22 -1.49
C PHE A 100 -11.21 2.70 -1.44
N PHE A 101 -10.18 1.86 -1.61
CA PHE A 101 -10.31 0.39 -1.45
C PHE A 101 -10.57 -0.05 -0.02
N HIS A 102 -10.07 0.72 0.95
CA HIS A 102 -10.28 0.44 2.37
C HIS A 102 -11.64 0.89 2.88
N GLN A 103 -12.36 1.69 2.10
CA GLN A 103 -13.68 2.20 2.44
C GLN A 103 -14.77 1.23 1.98
N LYS A 104 -16.03 1.59 2.28
CA LYS A 104 -17.18 0.91 1.64
C LYS A 104 -17.04 1.04 0.12
N ASP A 105 -17.41 -0.02 -0.59
CA ASP A 105 -17.43 -0.05 -2.06
C ASP A 105 -17.99 1.25 -2.64
N ASN A 106 -17.17 1.85 -3.50
CA ASN A 106 -17.43 3.13 -4.14
C ASN A 106 -16.74 3.12 -5.50
N TRP A 107 -17.25 3.92 -6.42
CA TRP A 107 -16.80 3.88 -7.81
C TRP A 107 -15.38 4.43 -8.01
N ARG A 108 -14.88 5.31 -7.12
CA ARG A 108 -13.53 5.92 -7.23
C ARG A 108 -12.41 4.92 -7.00
N MET A 109 -12.71 3.83 -6.30
CA MET A 109 -11.80 2.71 -6.18
C MET A 109 -11.42 2.21 -7.59
N HIS A 110 -12.35 2.18 -8.55
CA HIS A 110 -12.06 1.70 -9.91
C HIS A 110 -11.16 2.62 -10.75
N TYR A 111 -10.75 3.78 -10.24
CA TYR A 111 -9.68 4.55 -10.90
C TYR A 111 -8.35 3.81 -10.94
N PHE A 112 -8.13 2.88 -10.02
CA PHE A 112 -6.95 2.03 -10.03
C PHE A 112 -6.95 1.02 -11.18
N ASP A 113 -8.14 0.59 -11.61
CA ASP A 113 -8.33 -0.34 -12.74
C ASP A 113 -7.95 0.32 -14.09
N LEU A 114 -7.71 1.64 -14.12
CA LEU A 114 -7.15 2.32 -15.29
C LEU A 114 -5.66 1.97 -15.53
N SER A 115 -5.03 1.29 -14.57
CA SER A 115 -3.67 0.75 -14.69
C SER A 115 -3.70 -0.75 -14.99
N PHE A 116 -2.54 -1.36 -15.24
CA PHE A 116 -2.41 -2.83 -15.35
C PHE A 116 -2.59 -3.61 -14.03
N SER A 117 -3.18 -3.01 -13.00
CA SER A 117 -3.47 -3.66 -11.72
C SER A 117 -4.94 -3.42 -11.37
N THR A 118 -5.56 -4.36 -10.66
CA THR A 118 -6.98 -4.27 -10.33
C THR A 118 -7.21 -3.95 -8.86
N ALA A 119 -8.22 -3.12 -8.60
CA ALA A 119 -8.80 -2.84 -7.30
C ALA A 119 -9.17 -4.13 -6.55
N HIS A 120 -9.64 -5.14 -7.29
CA HIS A 120 -10.01 -6.42 -6.71
C HIS A 120 -8.81 -7.16 -6.14
N GLU A 121 -7.76 -7.37 -6.94
CA GLU A 121 -6.56 -8.06 -6.49
C GLU A 121 -5.83 -7.26 -5.40
N TRP A 122 -5.76 -5.94 -5.53
CA TRP A 122 -5.16 -5.08 -4.50
C TRP A 122 -5.92 -5.10 -3.18
N ARG A 123 -7.25 -5.23 -3.18
CA ARG A 123 -7.98 -5.47 -1.93
C ARG A 123 -7.59 -6.79 -1.28
N VAL A 124 -7.30 -7.82 -2.07
CA VAL A 124 -6.86 -9.12 -1.55
C VAL A 124 -5.44 -9.04 -1.00
N SER A 125 -4.48 -8.59 -1.82
CA SER A 125 -3.07 -8.54 -1.42
C SER A 125 -2.79 -7.48 -0.35
N HIS A 126 -3.35 -6.28 -0.51
CA HIS A 126 -3.01 -5.14 0.33
C HIS A 126 -3.95 -5.02 1.54
N ALA A 127 -5.27 -4.94 1.31
CA ALA A 127 -6.23 -4.69 2.39
C ALA A 127 -6.47 -5.91 3.28
N LEU A 128 -6.50 -7.11 2.72
CA LEU A 128 -6.80 -8.35 3.45
C LEU A 128 -5.56 -9.14 3.87
N SER A 129 -4.38 -8.86 3.32
CA SER A 129 -3.13 -9.53 3.70
C SER A 129 -2.12 -8.55 4.28
N HIS A 130 -1.57 -7.62 3.49
CA HIS A 130 -0.51 -6.70 3.94
C HIS A 130 -0.86 -5.94 5.22
N HIS A 131 -2.02 -5.29 5.31
CA HIS A 131 -2.39 -4.57 6.53
C HIS A 131 -2.60 -5.45 7.77
N LEU A 132 -2.86 -6.75 7.59
CA LEU A 132 -3.01 -7.67 8.72
C LEU A 132 -1.67 -8.27 9.14
N TYR A 133 -0.77 -8.48 8.18
CA TYR A 133 0.40 -9.34 8.29
C TYR A 133 1.69 -8.69 7.77
N THR A 134 1.75 -7.36 7.76
CA THR A 134 2.83 -6.54 7.19
C THR A 134 4.22 -7.11 7.45
N ASN A 135 4.99 -7.34 6.39
CA ASN A 135 6.35 -7.90 6.42
C ASN A 135 6.51 -9.30 7.03
N THR A 136 5.42 -10.04 7.26
CA THR A 136 5.49 -11.45 7.69
C THR A 136 5.45 -12.40 6.49
N ALA A 137 5.73 -13.69 6.69
CA ALA A 137 5.56 -14.72 5.66
C ALA A 137 4.10 -14.91 5.20
N ASN A 138 3.11 -14.39 5.95
CA ASN A 138 1.70 -14.37 5.55
C ASN A 138 1.31 -13.12 4.75
N ASP A 139 2.26 -12.22 4.52
CA ASP A 139 2.09 -11.05 3.65
C ASP A 139 2.20 -11.48 2.18
N ILE A 140 1.13 -11.27 1.41
CA ILE A 140 1.12 -11.54 -0.02
C ILE A 140 2.13 -10.62 -0.73
N GLU A 141 2.38 -9.40 -0.25
CA GLU A 141 3.40 -8.53 -0.82
C GLU A 141 4.79 -9.18 -0.77
N ILE A 142 5.15 -9.78 0.38
CA ILE A 142 6.43 -10.48 0.53
C ILE A 142 6.52 -11.65 -0.46
N SER A 143 5.51 -12.53 -0.48
CA SER A 143 5.57 -13.75 -1.30
C SER A 143 5.42 -13.50 -2.81
N THR A 144 4.70 -12.46 -3.24
CA THR A 144 4.50 -12.16 -4.67
C THR A 144 5.71 -11.51 -5.31
N LEU A 145 6.56 -10.87 -4.51
CA LEU A 145 7.78 -10.24 -4.99
C LEU A 145 8.97 -11.21 -5.05
N GLU A 146 8.91 -12.34 -4.33
CA GLU A 146 9.90 -13.40 -4.39
C GLU A 146 9.84 -14.21 -5.71
N PRO A 147 10.99 -14.70 -6.23
CA PRO A 147 12.34 -14.62 -5.65
C PRO A 147 13.11 -13.36 -6.10
N LEU A 148 12.47 -12.38 -6.75
CA LEU A 148 13.17 -11.22 -7.29
C LEU A 148 13.47 -10.18 -6.21
N TRP A 149 12.48 -9.74 -5.43
CA TRP A 149 12.71 -8.79 -4.34
C TRP A 149 12.57 -9.50 -2.99
N GLU A 150 13.69 -9.98 -2.46
CA GLU A 150 13.71 -10.71 -1.18
C GLU A 150 13.91 -9.76 0.01
N PHE A 151 12.82 -9.41 0.68
CA PHE A 151 12.84 -8.53 1.85
C PHE A 151 13.10 -9.26 3.17
N LEU A 152 12.74 -10.54 3.30
CA LEU A 152 12.97 -11.30 4.54
C LEU A 152 14.48 -11.55 4.74
N PRO A 153 15.06 -11.40 5.94
CA PRO A 153 16.49 -11.57 6.19
C PRO A 153 16.94 -13.05 6.18
N LYS A 154 16.95 -13.66 5.00
CA LYS A 154 17.29 -15.08 4.79
C LYS A 154 18.78 -15.27 4.43
N PRO A 155 19.45 -16.34 4.92
CA PRO A 155 20.87 -16.58 4.68
C PRO A 155 21.20 -17.02 3.23
N ASP A 156 20.21 -17.49 2.47
CA ASP A 156 20.37 -18.09 1.14
C ASP A 156 20.20 -17.09 -0.02
N LYS A 157 20.01 -15.79 0.27
CA LYS A 157 19.97 -14.76 -0.79
C LYS A 157 21.27 -14.71 -1.58
N ASN A 158 21.16 -14.79 -2.90
CA ASN A 158 22.30 -14.67 -3.80
C ASN A 158 22.71 -13.20 -4.02
N LEU A 159 23.87 -12.98 -4.66
CA LEU A 159 24.41 -11.63 -4.89
C LEU A 159 23.49 -10.75 -5.75
N LEU A 160 22.76 -11.33 -6.70
CA LEU A 160 21.82 -10.59 -7.54
C LEU A 160 20.64 -10.06 -6.72
N GLN A 161 20.04 -10.88 -5.86
CA GLN A 161 18.93 -10.48 -4.99
C GLN A 161 19.36 -9.39 -3.98
N ARG A 162 20.60 -9.51 -3.46
CA ARG A 162 21.11 -8.59 -2.44
C ARG A 162 21.50 -7.22 -2.98
N TYR A 163 22.17 -7.19 -4.13
CA TYR A 163 22.81 -5.97 -4.63
C TYR A 163 22.37 -5.57 -6.05
N GLY A 164 21.85 -6.52 -6.84
CA GLY A 164 21.38 -6.26 -8.19
C GLY A 164 20.02 -5.57 -8.26
N SER A 165 19.23 -5.62 -7.19
CA SER A 165 17.90 -5.01 -7.11
C SER A 165 17.92 -3.53 -7.45
N ILE A 166 18.90 -2.77 -7.00
CA ILE A 166 19.03 -1.35 -7.37
C ILE A 166 19.01 -1.09 -8.88
N VAL A 167 19.50 -2.04 -9.68
CA VAL A 167 19.53 -1.95 -11.14
C VAL A 167 18.25 -2.51 -11.75
N TYR A 168 17.88 -3.74 -11.41
CA TYR A 168 16.72 -4.37 -12.07
C TYR A 168 15.38 -3.79 -11.60
N ASP A 169 15.29 -3.15 -10.44
CA ASP A 169 14.09 -2.43 -9.99
C ASP A 169 13.62 -1.42 -11.03
N LEU A 170 14.54 -0.62 -11.56
CA LEU A 170 14.27 0.46 -12.49
C LEU A 170 13.68 -0.04 -13.83
N VAL A 171 13.94 -1.30 -14.16
CA VAL A 171 13.51 -1.92 -15.42
C VAL A 171 12.32 -2.84 -15.21
N LEU A 172 12.36 -3.70 -14.18
CA LEU A 172 11.38 -4.76 -13.97
C LEU A 172 10.10 -4.24 -13.32
N VAL A 173 10.19 -3.32 -12.35
CA VAL A 173 8.97 -2.83 -11.66
C VAL A 173 7.99 -2.18 -12.64
N PRO A 174 8.42 -1.33 -13.59
CA PRO A 174 7.51 -0.81 -14.61
C PRO A 174 6.83 -1.87 -15.50
N LEU A 175 7.40 -3.08 -15.59
CA LEU A 175 6.94 -4.15 -16.46
C LEU A 175 6.10 -5.22 -15.75
N VAL A 176 6.31 -5.43 -14.44
CA VAL A 176 5.64 -6.48 -13.67
C VAL A 176 4.11 -6.43 -13.79
N PRO A 177 3.44 -5.27 -13.65
CA PRO A 177 1.98 -5.20 -13.77
C PRO A 177 1.48 -5.61 -15.16
N LEU A 178 2.21 -5.24 -16.22
CA LEU A 178 1.90 -5.69 -17.58
C LEU A 178 2.07 -7.21 -17.71
N CYS A 179 3.14 -7.78 -17.15
CA CYS A 179 3.34 -9.23 -17.12
C CYS A 179 2.21 -9.94 -16.36
N GLN A 180 1.79 -9.40 -15.21
CA GLN A 180 0.68 -9.93 -14.42
C GLN A 180 -0.62 -9.92 -15.21
N HIS A 181 -0.91 -8.82 -15.92
CA HIS A 181 -2.05 -8.74 -16.82
C HIS A 181 -2.03 -9.83 -17.89
N VAL A 182 -0.90 -10.01 -18.58
CA VAL A 182 -0.74 -11.08 -19.59
C VAL A 182 -0.93 -12.47 -18.98
N LEU A 183 -0.41 -12.70 -17.77
CA LEU A 183 -0.59 -13.97 -17.05
C LEU A 183 -2.04 -14.21 -16.64
N ASN A 184 -2.78 -13.18 -16.24
CA ASN A 184 -4.21 -13.26 -15.94
C ASN A 184 -5.00 -13.66 -17.19
N ILE A 185 -4.73 -13.02 -18.34
CA ILE A 185 -5.34 -13.38 -19.63
C ILE A 185 -5.00 -14.82 -20.02
N PHE A 186 -3.72 -15.21 -19.94
CA PHE A 186 -3.30 -16.57 -20.23
C PHE A 186 -4.01 -17.59 -19.33
N ALA A 187 -4.08 -17.34 -18.02
CA ALA A 187 -4.75 -18.22 -17.08
C ALA A 187 -6.26 -18.34 -17.38
N ALA A 188 -6.91 -17.27 -17.82
CA ALA A 188 -8.31 -17.34 -18.25
C ALA A 188 -8.49 -18.17 -19.51
N CYS A 189 -7.71 -17.89 -20.56
CA CYS A 189 -7.83 -18.57 -21.84
C CYS A 189 -7.44 -20.05 -21.78
N VAL A 190 -6.41 -20.40 -20.99
CA VAL A 190 -5.83 -21.75 -20.98
C VAL A 190 -6.30 -22.58 -19.79
N LYS A 191 -6.48 -21.96 -18.62
CA LYS A 191 -6.84 -22.67 -17.38
C LYS A 191 -8.30 -22.47 -16.97
N GLY A 192 -9.09 -21.71 -17.73
CA GLY A 192 -10.48 -21.39 -17.40
C GLY A 192 -10.65 -20.59 -16.11
N LYS A 193 -9.58 -19.91 -15.65
CA LYS A 193 -9.65 -19.07 -14.45
C LYS A 193 -10.51 -17.84 -14.75
N ALA A 194 -11.42 -17.47 -13.85
CA ALA A 194 -12.13 -16.20 -13.97
C ALA A 194 -11.13 -15.03 -13.93
N LEU A 195 -11.32 -14.06 -14.82
CA LEU A 195 -10.53 -12.83 -14.78
C LEU A 195 -10.95 -11.98 -13.58
N PRO A 196 -10.00 -11.26 -12.94
CA PRO A 196 -10.32 -10.28 -11.92
C PRO A 196 -11.31 -9.23 -12.45
N PRO A 197 -12.28 -8.79 -11.62
CA PRO A 197 -13.07 -7.60 -11.94
C PRO A 197 -12.15 -6.40 -12.20
N GLY A 198 -12.38 -5.69 -13.30
CA GLY A 198 -11.58 -4.51 -13.69
C GLY A 198 -10.42 -4.79 -14.64
N GLU A 199 -10.11 -6.05 -14.96
CA GLU A 199 -8.94 -6.48 -15.75
C GLU A 199 -8.79 -5.86 -17.15
N PHE A 200 -9.84 -5.25 -17.70
CA PHE A 200 -9.82 -4.60 -19.01
C PHE A 200 -10.02 -3.07 -18.96
N ALA A 201 -10.16 -2.47 -17.78
CA ALA A 201 -10.49 -1.04 -17.67
C ALA A 201 -9.36 -0.14 -18.19
N GLN A 202 -8.10 -0.56 -18.11
CA GLN A 202 -6.94 0.11 -18.73
C GLN A 202 -7.09 0.30 -20.25
N TYR A 203 -7.80 -0.59 -20.94
CA TYR A 203 -8.02 -0.44 -22.38
C TYR A 203 -8.95 0.74 -22.71
N SER A 204 -9.72 1.27 -21.75
CA SER A 204 -10.42 2.54 -21.94
C SER A 204 -9.44 3.70 -22.21
N VAL A 205 -8.25 3.66 -21.60
CA VAL A 205 -7.16 4.62 -21.85
C VAL A 205 -6.61 4.43 -23.27
N LEU A 206 -6.36 3.19 -23.71
CA LEU A 206 -5.93 2.91 -25.08
C LEU A 206 -6.96 3.37 -26.12
N ILE A 207 -8.25 3.11 -25.87
CA ILE A 207 -9.35 3.56 -26.73
C ILE A 207 -9.36 5.08 -26.82
N MET A 208 -9.26 5.78 -25.68
CA MET A 208 -9.20 7.24 -25.65
C MET A 208 -8.03 7.78 -26.46
N ILE A 209 -6.82 7.21 -26.30
CA ILE A 209 -5.64 7.61 -27.08
C ILE A 209 -5.86 7.33 -28.57
N SER A 210 -6.47 6.19 -28.91
CA SER A 210 -6.69 5.76 -30.30
C SER A 210 -7.67 6.66 -31.05
N ILE A 211 -8.66 7.24 -30.38
CA ILE A 211 -9.63 8.18 -30.98
C ILE A 211 -8.93 9.43 -31.53
N PHE A 212 -7.89 9.92 -30.85
CA PHE A 212 -7.21 11.17 -31.20
C PHE A 212 -5.86 10.98 -31.90
N SER A 213 -5.35 9.75 -31.97
CA SER A 213 -4.06 9.43 -32.58
C SER A 213 -4.17 9.22 -34.09
N GLN A 214 -3.11 9.60 -34.81
CA GLN A 214 -3.03 9.43 -36.28
C GLN A 214 -3.02 7.96 -36.75
N SER A 215 -2.63 7.04 -35.87
CA SER A 215 -2.64 5.60 -36.13
C SER A 215 -2.75 4.81 -34.84
N PHE A 216 -3.27 3.59 -34.93
CA PHE A 216 -3.30 2.66 -33.81
C PHE A 216 -1.90 2.38 -33.24
N TRP A 217 -0.87 2.25 -34.10
CA TRP A 217 0.50 1.97 -33.64
C TRP A 217 1.15 3.13 -32.89
N LEU A 218 0.78 4.37 -33.21
CA LEU A 218 1.17 5.52 -32.40
C LEU A 218 0.42 5.50 -31.06
N ALA A 219 -0.88 5.23 -31.09
CA ALA A 219 -1.70 5.15 -29.88
C ALA A 219 -1.16 4.10 -28.89
N LEU A 220 -0.83 2.91 -29.40
CA LEU A 220 -0.24 1.84 -28.61
C LEU A 220 1.08 2.27 -27.98
N ARG A 221 1.97 2.95 -28.71
CA ARG A 221 3.26 3.41 -28.15
C ARG A 221 3.09 4.49 -27.08
N LEU A 222 2.16 5.44 -27.26
CA LEU A 222 1.84 6.45 -26.25
C LEU A 222 1.20 5.83 -25.01
N PHE A 223 0.28 4.88 -25.19
CA PHE A 223 -0.34 4.11 -24.12
C PHE A 223 0.71 3.36 -23.30
N MET A 224 1.66 2.68 -23.96
CA MET A 224 2.76 1.99 -23.29
C MET A 224 3.69 2.97 -22.56
N ALA A 225 4.09 4.08 -23.20
CA ALA A 225 4.97 5.08 -22.58
C ALA A 225 4.35 5.69 -21.31
N LEU A 226 3.05 5.99 -21.34
CA LEU A 226 2.30 6.50 -20.20
C LEU A 226 2.27 5.48 -19.05
N HIS A 227 1.92 4.23 -19.31
CA HIS A 227 1.85 3.20 -18.27
C HIS A 227 3.23 2.85 -17.69
N LEU A 228 4.25 2.75 -18.53
CA LEU A 228 5.63 2.57 -18.08
C LEU A 228 6.06 3.72 -17.16
N THR A 229 5.72 4.96 -17.52
CA THR A 229 6.00 6.12 -16.65
C THR A 229 5.21 6.05 -15.35
N ALA A 230 3.94 5.64 -15.39
CA ALA A 230 3.10 5.54 -14.20
C ALA A 230 3.69 4.56 -13.16
N TYR A 231 4.15 3.40 -13.61
CA TYR A 231 4.77 2.41 -12.73
C TYR A 231 6.22 2.73 -12.36
N PHE A 232 6.95 3.43 -13.23
CA PHE A 232 8.25 4.01 -12.85
C PHE A 232 8.11 5.02 -11.72
N VAL A 233 7.09 5.88 -11.74
CA VAL A 233 6.80 6.79 -10.63
C VAL A 233 6.31 6.01 -9.41
N PHE A 234 5.47 4.99 -9.61
CA PHE A 234 4.95 4.16 -8.53
C PHE A 234 6.05 3.40 -7.79
N LEU A 235 7.14 3.00 -8.45
CA LEU A 235 8.32 2.41 -7.81
C LEU A 235 8.83 3.24 -6.61
N PHE A 236 8.96 4.56 -6.80
CA PHE A 236 9.45 5.48 -5.76
C PHE A 236 8.41 5.82 -4.68
N ILE A 237 7.14 5.46 -4.93
CA ILE A 237 6.04 5.66 -4.01
C ILE A 237 5.76 4.38 -3.21
N GLY A 238 5.41 3.30 -3.90
CA GLY A 238 4.89 2.05 -3.35
C GLY A 238 5.97 1.09 -2.86
N LEU A 239 7.03 0.82 -3.62
CA LEU A 239 8.10 -0.10 -3.17
C LEU A 239 9.14 0.56 -2.26
N THR A 240 9.12 1.90 -2.18
CA THR A 240 9.78 2.70 -1.13
C THR A 240 8.78 3.14 -0.07
N ALA A 241 7.60 2.51 -0.01
CA ALA A 241 6.67 2.78 1.07
C ALA A 241 7.32 2.40 2.41
N ALA A 242 6.81 3.01 3.47
CA ALA A 242 7.53 3.18 4.72
C ALA A 242 7.59 1.91 5.59
N HIS A 243 7.71 0.74 4.98
CA HIS A 243 7.72 -0.59 5.60
C HIS A 243 9.02 -1.39 5.36
N HIS A 244 9.92 -1.00 4.46
CA HIS A 244 11.19 -1.73 4.23
C HIS A 244 12.44 -0.96 4.69
N HIS A 245 13.04 -1.40 5.80
CA HIS A 245 14.32 -0.89 6.34
C HIS A 245 14.88 -1.92 7.34
N PRO A 246 16.21 -2.04 7.56
CA PRO A 246 16.79 -2.94 8.58
C PRO A 246 16.39 -2.69 10.04
N ASP A 247 15.72 -1.56 10.30
CA ASP A 247 15.23 -1.18 11.63
C ASP A 247 13.70 -1.36 11.73
N ILE A 248 13.07 -1.83 10.65
CA ILE A 248 11.66 -2.15 10.55
C ILE A 248 11.54 -3.68 10.53
N PHE A 249 10.60 -4.20 11.31
CA PHE A 249 10.43 -5.63 11.48
C PHE A 249 10.13 -6.35 10.17
N HIS A 250 10.81 -7.47 9.92
CA HIS A 250 10.50 -8.47 8.89
C HIS A 250 10.51 -9.87 9.51
N ASP A 251 9.73 -10.80 8.95
CA ASP A 251 9.71 -12.17 9.47
C ASP A 251 11.09 -12.81 9.49
N GLY A 252 11.40 -13.50 10.58
CA GLY A 252 12.74 -13.96 10.91
C GLY A 252 13.43 -13.11 11.98
N ASP A 253 13.13 -11.80 12.05
CA ASP A 253 13.58 -10.94 13.14
C ASP A 253 12.97 -11.38 14.48
N LYS A 254 13.59 -10.96 15.60
CA LYS A 254 13.02 -11.18 16.92
C LYS A 254 11.67 -10.48 17.02
N MET A 255 10.62 -11.23 17.36
CA MET A 255 9.28 -10.69 17.62
C MET A 255 9.15 -10.20 19.07
N ARG A 256 8.18 -9.31 19.34
CA ARG A 256 7.76 -8.96 20.71
C ARG A 256 7.27 -10.20 21.47
N ASP A 257 7.60 -10.30 22.76
CA ASP A 257 7.12 -11.39 23.63
C ASP A 257 5.59 -11.37 23.78
N ASN A 258 5.01 -10.16 23.86
CA ASN A 258 3.57 -9.94 23.78
C ASN A 258 3.23 -9.18 22.49
N PRO A 259 2.88 -9.89 21.41
CA PRO A 259 2.69 -9.31 20.08
C PRO A 259 1.31 -8.65 19.94
N ASP A 260 1.04 -7.58 20.71
CA ASP A 260 -0.14 -6.74 20.49
C ASP A 260 -0.16 -6.29 19.03
N TRP A 261 -1.26 -6.55 18.33
CA TRP A 261 -1.35 -6.29 16.89
C TRP A 261 -0.97 -4.86 16.51
N GLY A 262 -1.38 -3.86 17.30
CA GLY A 262 -1.07 -2.46 17.01
C GLY A 262 0.41 -2.15 17.19
N LEU A 263 1.05 -2.72 18.22
CA LEU A 263 2.50 -2.57 18.39
C LEU A 263 3.28 -3.25 17.26
N CYS A 264 2.85 -4.44 16.82
CA CYS A 264 3.48 -5.11 15.67
C CYS A 264 3.31 -4.32 14.37
N GLN A 265 2.17 -3.64 14.16
CA GLN A 265 2.04 -2.70 13.03
C GLN A 265 3.06 -1.57 13.16
N LEU A 266 3.21 -0.97 14.35
CA LEU A 266 4.19 0.08 14.62
C LEU A 266 5.64 -0.35 14.40
N ASP A 267 5.93 -1.63 14.57
CA ASP A 267 7.25 -2.21 14.32
C ASP A 267 7.55 -2.34 12.82
N ALA A 268 6.51 -2.66 12.03
CA ALA A 268 6.58 -2.97 10.61
C ALA A 268 6.39 -1.75 9.68
N VAL A 269 6.03 -0.58 10.21
CA VAL A 269 5.86 0.63 9.40
C VAL A 269 6.41 1.90 10.04
N ARG A 270 6.64 2.95 9.25
CA ARG A 270 7.10 4.27 9.69
C ARG A 270 6.32 5.38 9.01
N ASP A 271 6.34 6.55 9.63
CA ASP A 271 5.79 7.76 9.01
C ASP A 271 6.91 8.63 8.46
N ARG A 272 6.63 9.26 7.31
CA ARG A 272 7.56 10.17 6.65
C ARG A 272 7.27 11.62 7.02
N MET A 273 8.29 12.30 7.53
CA MET A 273 8.15 13.69 7.99
C MET A 273 7.77 14.67 6.88
N GLU A 274 8.10 14.38 5.62
CA GLU A 274 7.91 15.27 4.47
C GLU A 274 6.45 15.32 4.00
N VAL A 275 5.65 14.31 4.31
CA VAL A 275 4.29 14.16 3.76
C VAL A 275 3.21 14.30 4.83
N THR A 276 3.50 13.97 6.09
CA THR A 276 2.53 14.04 7.19
C THR A 276 1.90 15.43 7.31
N GLY A 277 0.57 15.49 7.40
CA GLY A 277 -0.19 16.74 7.51
C GLY A 277 -0.51 17.44 6.18
N ASN A 278 0.08 17.04 5.05
CA ASN A 278 -0.30 17.54 3.72
C ASN A 278 -1.19 16.53 3.00
N LEU A 279 -2.52 16.78 2.96
CA LEU A 279 -3.48 15.82 2.43
C LEU A 279 -3.21 15.37 0.98
N LEU A 280 -2.74 16.27 0.10
CA LEU A 280 -2.41 15.88 -1.27
C LEU A 280 -1.25 14.89 -1.28
N MET A 281 -0.16 15.21 -0.58
CA MET A 281 1.01 14.34 -0.48
C MET A 281 0.68 13.03 0.21
N VAL A 282 -0.14 13.05 1.27
CA VAL A 282 -0.60 11.84 1.96
C VAL A 282 -1.32 10.91 0.99
N LEU A 283 -2.30 11.45 0.24
CA LEU A 283 -3.10 10.67 -0.71
C LEU A 283 -2.28 10.16 -1.91
N THR A 284 -1.30 10.91 -2.40
CA THR A 284 -0.52 10.52 -3.58
C THR A 284 0.78 9.80 -3.27
N THR A 285 1.11 9.58 -1.99
CA THR A 285 2.35 8.89 -1.60
C THR A 285 2.23 7.87 -0.47
N PHE A 286 1.04 7.50 -0.01
CA PHE A 286 0.83 6.65 1.18
C PHE A 286 1.31 7.28 2.50
N GLY A 287 1.09 8.58 2.68
CA GLY A 287 1.45 9.26 3.93
C GLY A 287 0.60 8.83 5.14
N GLU A 288 1.00 9.26 6.34
CA GLU A 288 0.34 8.91 7.61
C GLU A 288 0.21 7.38 7.78
N HIS A 289 1.23 6.66 7.33
CA HIS A 289 1.22 5.23 7.08
C HIS A 289 0.93 4.41 8.34
N THR A 290 1.46 4.82 9.50
CA THR A 290 1.23 4.18 10.79
C THR A 290 -0.24 4.23 11.19
N LEU A 291 -0.84 5.42 11.14
CA LEU A 291 -2.26 5.58 11.46
C LEU A 291 -3.15 4.88 10.43
N HIS A 292 -2.74 4.91 9.16
CA HIS A 292 -3.40 4.17 8.09
C HIS A 292 -3.37 2.66 8.35
N HIS A 293 -2.24 2.09 8.76
CA HIS A 293 -2.15 0.67 9.12
C HIS A 293 -3.01 0.30 10.33
N LEU A 294 -3.08 1.18 11.35
CA LEU A 294 -3.93 0.94 12.53
C LEU A 294 -5.43 1.07 12.23
N LEU A 295 -5.80 1.96 11.31
CA LEU A 295 -7.18 2.36 11.01
C LEU A 295 -7.42 2.49 9.48
N PRO A 296 -7.20 1.43 8.68
CA PRO A 296 -7.14 1.56 7.22
C PRO A 296 -8.45 2.02 6.60
N THR A 297 -9.58 1.72 7.25
CA THR A 297 -10.91 2.12 6.81
C THR A 297 -11.25 3.59 7.07
N VAL A 298 -10.39 4.34 7.77
CA VAL A 298 -10.54 5.77 8.04
C VAL A 298 -9.85 6.54 6.93
N ASP A 299 -10.58 7.46 6.30
CA ASP A 299 -10.04 8.28 5.23
C ASP A 299 -8.81 9.09 5.67
N HIS A 300 -7.81 9.20 4.79
CA HIS A 300 -6.60 9.98 5.05
C HIS A 300 -6.87 11.43 5.48
N SER A 301 -7.98 12.06 5.06
CA SER A 301 -8.33 13.41 5.53
C SER A 301 -8.67 13.52 7.02
N LYS A 302 -8.80 12.39 7.73
CA LYS A 302 -9.13 12.32 9.15
C LYS A 302 -7.94 11.90 10.00
N LEU A 303 -7.00 11.14 9.44
CA LEU A 303 -5.91 10.50 10.19
C LEU A 303 -5.05 11.54 10.92
N ASN A 304 -4.69 12.66 10.28
CA ASN A 304 -3.92 13.72 10.95
C ASN A 304 -4.53 14.18 12.30
N SER A 305 -5.86 14.21 12.40
CA SER A 305 -6.57 14.64 13.62
C SER A 305 -6.45 13.62 14.77
N LEU A 306 -5.97 12.41 14.50
CA LEU A 306 -5.81 11.33 15.46
C LEU A 306 -4.41 11.25 16.06
N TYR A 307 -3.41 11.95 15.49
CA TYR A 307 -2.05 11.98 16.03
C TYR A 307 -1.98 12.38 17.52
N PRO A 308 -2.73 13.38 18.02
CA PRO A 308 -2.66 13.74 19.44
C PRO A 308 -2.97 12.55 20.37
N VAL A 309 -4.07 11.84 20.11
CA VAL A 309 -4.47 10.65 20.88
C VAL A 309 -3.53 9.47 20.64
N PHE A 310 -3.03 9.31 19.42
CA PHE A 310 -2.04 8.29 19.11
C PHE A 310 -0.76 8.48 19.91
N LEU A 311 -0.19 9.69 19.90
CA LEU A 311 1.03 10.02 20.63
C LEU A 311 0.84 9.92 22.15
N GLU A 312 -0.33 10.31 22.67
CA GLU A 312 -0.70 10.07 24.06
C GLU A 312 -0.70 8.57 24.40
N THR A 313 -1.28 7.74 23.52
CA THR A 313 -1.28 6.28 23.71
C THR A 313 0.14 5.70 23.60
N CYS A 314 0.97 6.18 22.67
CA CYS A 314 2.38 5.81 22.60
C CYS A 314 3.10 6.11 23.92
N LYS A 315 2.85 7.28 24.53
CA LYS A 315 3.43 7.64 25.83
C LYS A 315 2.99 6.69 26.94
N GLU A 316 1.72 6.31 27.02
CA GLU A 316 1.20 5.36 28.03
C GLU A 316 1.86 3.98 27.94
N PHE A 317 2.20 3.55 26.73
CA PHE A 317 2.84 2.25 26.47
C PHE A 317 4.37 2.36 26.33
N ASN A 318 4.96 3.50 26.69
CA ASN A 318 6.40 3.77 26.60
C ASN A 318 6.99 3.53 25.20
N ILE A 319 6.26 3.90 24.15
CA ILE A 319 6.67 3.79 22.75
C ILE A 319 7.28 5.11 22.28
N PRO A 320 8.60 5.18 21.99
CA PRO A 320 9.27 6.40 21.58
C PRO A 320 9.07 6.67 20.08
N PHE A 321 7.81 6.88 19.67
CA PHE A 321 7.45 7.08 18.27
C PHE A 321 8.26 8.21 17.62
N SER A 322 8.75 7.97 16.40
CA SER A 322 9.52 8.95 15.64
C SER A 322 9.31 8.81 14.14
N PHE A 323 9.28 9.93 13.42
CA PHE A 323 9.29 9.95 11.97
C PHE A 323 10.65 9.55 11.38
N MET A 324 10.64 9.07 10.14
CA MET A 324 11.83 8.95 9.29
C MET A 324 11.74 9.93 8.11
N ASN A 325 12.88 10.21 7.49
CA ASN A 325 12.91 10.94 6.23
C ASN A 325 12.89 9.95 5.05
N TRP A 326 12.45 10.42 3.88
CA TRP A 326 12.34 9.59 2.68
C TRP A 326 13.70 9.03 2.21
N PRO A 327 14.81 9.80 2.16
CA PRO A 327 16.11 9.25 1.76
C PRO A 327 16.58 8.07 2.61
N THR A 328 16.34 8.11 3.93
CA THR A 328 16.64 7.02 4.86
C THR A 328 15.85 5.77 4.52
N LEU A 329 14.54 5.90 4.24
CA LEU A 329 13.71 4.76 3.84
C LEU A 329 14.10 4.21 2.46
N PHE A 330 14.40 5.10 1.50
CA PHE A 330 14.86 4.70 0.18
C PHE A 330 16.15 3.88 0.24
N ALA A 331 17.16 4.36 0.96
CA ALA A 331 18.38 3.60 1.19
C ALA A 331 18.12 2.32 2.00
N GLY A 332 17.28 2.42 3.04
CA GLY A 332 16.87 1.33 3.91
C GLY A 332 16.29 0.14 3.17
N LYS A 333 15.42 0.37 2.19
CA LYS A 333 14.87 -0.69 1.32
C LYS A 333 15.97 -1.56 0.70
N TYR A 334 16.99 -0.94 0.11
CA TYR A 334 18.10 -1.67 -0.51
C TYR A 334 19.01 -2.33 0.51
N LEU A 335 19.25 -1.69 1.66
CA LEU A 335 19.97 -2.30 2.78
C LEU A 335 19.24 -3.54 3.31
N GLN A 336 17.90 -3.51 3.34
CA GLN A 336 17.08 -4.65 3.77
C GLN A 336 17.14 -5.81 2.77
N MET A 337 17.08 -5.54 1.46
CA MET A 337 17.28 -6.58 0.46
C MET A 337 18.68 -7.21 0.55
N ALA A 338 19.70 -6.40 0.84
CA ALA A 338 21.06 -6.88 1.07
C ALA A 338 21.25 -7.67 2.38
N ASN A 339 20.33 -7.51 3.34
CA ASN A 339 20.40 -8.13 4.66
C ASN A 339 20.08 -9.63 4.58
N ILE A 340 20.92 -10.45 5.22
CA ILE A 340 20.81 -11.91 5.30
C ILE A 340 20.80 -12.42 6.74
N THR A 341 20.79 -11.51 7.71
CA THR A 341 20.88 -11.82 9.12
C THR A 341 19.68 -11.21 9.83
N PRO A 342 18.85 -12.04 10.47
CA PRO A 342 17.74 -11.53 11.26
C PRO A 342 18.21 -10.64 12.41
N ASN A 343 17.44 -9.61 12.72
CA ASN A 343 17.69 -8.73 13.84
C ASN A 343 17.30 -9.42 15.15
N SER A 344 18.28 -9.64 16.03
CA SER A 344 18.07 -10.28 17.32
C SER A 344 17.57 -9.34 18.43
N ASN A 345 17.53 -8.02 18.17
CA ASN A 345 16.98 -7.05 19.10
C ASN A 345 15.46 -6.99 19.00
N TYR A 346 14.80 -6.62 20.10
CA TYR A 346 13.36 -6.37 20.03
C TYR A 346 13.04 -5.26 19.02
N PRO A 347 11.95 -5.40 18.26
CA PRO A 347 11.61 -4.48 17.21
C PRO A 347 11.01 -3.20 17.81
N GLY A 348 10.97 -2.16 16.97
CA GLY A 348 10.31 -0.90 17.29
C GLY A 348 11.24 0.31 17.22
N TYR A 349 10.82 1.38 17.88
CA TYR A 349 11.49 2.66 17.84
C TYR A 349 12.68 2.68 18.80
N LYS A 350 13.86 3.07 18.30
CA LYS A 350 15.05 3.26 19.13
C LYS A 350 14.92 4.57 19.91
N VAL A 351 15.17 4.53 21.22
CA VAL A 351 15.30 5.75 22.02
C VAL A 351 16.47 6.54 21.46
N LYS A 352 16.25 7.81 21.07
CA LYS A 352 17.37 8.69 20.72
C LYS A 352 18.22 8.85 21.97
N VAL A 353 19.44 8.33 21.92
CA VAL A 353 20.46 8.64 22.94
C VAL A 353 20.80 10.12 22.73
N SER A 354 20.48 10.94 23.74
CA SER A 354 20.66 12.39 23.74
C SER A 354 22.10 12.82 23.57
#